data_AF-A0A8S2H9N2-F1
#
_entry.id   AF-A0A8S2H9N2-F1
#
_cell.length_a   1.000
_cell.length_b   1.000
_cell.length_c   1.000
_cell.angle_alpha   90.00
_cell.angle_beta   90.00
_cell.angle_gamma   90.00
#
_symmetry.space_group_name_H-M   'P 1'
#
loop_
_entity.id
_entity.type
_entity.pdbx_description
1 polymer ?
#
loop_
_entity_poly.entity_id
_entity_poly.type
_entity_poly.pdbx_seq_one_letter_code
_entity_poly.pdbx_strand_id
1 'polypeptide(L)'
;MNTQAAKNSITDSYVAKIGDMGIARVIDPDCHHTQLGNVKFMPPEFFHDKYNEKLDIFTFGLTLNELFTETSHDFIFSQHKIQLRKQSPIFTELIARCLANNPECRPTAIEIEKTLTLYDHGFRNYTIKMSNKLDEIVIKHHPAYMSLATEAKNKIFFKFYALFDPKAKQALQQAFPPISIQNDQRSHSDTQRQQQQRREEVNRMGNRCFVQ
;
A
#
# COMPACT_ATOMS: atom_id res chain seq x y z
N MET A 1 -3.94 -10.82 7.39
CA MET A 1 -5.00 -11.14 6.42
C MET A 1 -4.33 -11.27 5.04
N ASN A 2 -5.03 -11.69 3.99
CA ASN A 2 -4.47 -11.75 2.63
C ASN A 2 -5.54 -11.19 1.68
N THR A 3 -5.46 -9.91 1.34
CA THR A 3 -6.31 -9.29 0.31
C THR A 3 -5.87 -9.71 -1.09
N GLN A 4 -6.03 -10.98 -1.47
CA GLN A 4 -6.04 -11.32 -2.89
C GLN A 4 -7.14 -10.50 -3.56
N ALA A 5 -6.79 -9.77 -4.64
CA ALA A 5 -7.65 -8.94 -5.48
C ALA A 5 -9.12 -9.33 -5.34
N ALA A 6 -9.78 -8.73 -4.36
CA ALA A 6 -11.14 -9.08 -4.02
C ALA A 6 -11.96 -8.77 -5.26
N LYS A 7 -12.95 -9.64 -5.54
CA LYS A 7 -14.06 -9.27 -6.40
C LYS A 7 -14.75 -8.07 -5.75
N ASN A 8 -14.23 -6.87 -6.00
CA ASN A 8 -14.84 -5.61 -5.64
C ASN A 8 -16.09 -5.51 -6.49
N SER A 9 -17.20 -6.00 -5.94
CA SER A 9 -18.50 -5.77 -6.53
C SER A 9 -18.85 -4.33 -6.22
N ILE A 10 -18.62 -3.45 -7.19
CA ILE A 10 -19.07 -2.07 -7.13
C ILE A 10 -20.58 -2.11 -7.30
N THR A 11 -21.32 -1.87 -6.21
CA THR A 11 -22.76 -1.61 -6.29
C THR A 11 -23.00 -0.30 -7.04
N ASP A 12 -24.16 -0.11 -7.67
CA ASP A 12 -24.55 1.09 -8.45
C ASP A 12 -24.42 2.44 -7.67
N SER A 13 -24.22 2.37 -6.36
CA SER A 13 -23.92 3.48 -5.45
C SER A 13 -22.42 3.81 -5.29
N TYR A 14 -21.52 3.24 -6.11
CA TYR A 14 -20.06 3.36 -5.98
C TYR A 14 -19.50 2.90 -4.62
N VAL A 15 -20.23 2.05 -3.91
CA VAL A 15 -19.75 1.42 -2.68
C VAL A 15 -18.94 0.19 -3.07
N ALA A 16 -17.63 0.25 -2.82
CA ALA A 16 -16.75 -0.92 -2.90
C ALA A 16 -16.92 -1.75 -1.63
N LYS A 17 -17.34 -3.02 -1.79
CA LYS A 17 -17.38 -4.00 -0.71
C LYS A 17 -16.19 -4.94 -0.85
N ILE A 18 -15.45 -5.16 0.24
CA ILE A 18 -14.40 -6.18 0.29
C ILE A 18 -15.10 -7.54 0.28
N GLY A 19 -15.05 -8.23 -0.85
CA GLY A 19 -15.67 -9.53 -1.06
C GLY A 19 -14.65 -10.58 -1.43
N ASP A 20 -13.90 -11.08 -0.43
CA ASP A 20 -13.37 -12.45 -0.35
C ASP A 20 -12.66 -12.65 1.01
N MET A 21 -13.39 -13.13 2.03
CA MET A 21 -12.81 -13.51 3.32
C MET A 21 -12.52 -15.02 3.40
N GLY A 22 -12.58 -15.76 2.28
CA GLY A 22 -12.48 -17.23 2.26
C GLY A 22 -11.15 -17.82 2.75
N ILE A 23 -10.16 -16.96 3.03
CA ILE A 23 -8.83 -17.30 3.57
C ILE A 23 -8.47 -16.48 4.82
N ALA A 24 -9.43 -15.75 5.41
CA ALA A 24 -9.22 -15.07 6.67
C ALA A 24 -8.98 -16.10 7.79
N ARG A 25 -7.74 -16.20 8.27
CA ARG A 25 -7.39 -16.97 9.47
C ARG A 25 -7.05 -16.04 10.61
N VAL A 26 -7.44 -16.46 11.81
CA VAL A 26 -6.91 -15.91 13.06
C VAL A 26 -5.39 -16.12 13.05
N ILE A 27 -4.63 -15.09 13.42
CA ILE A 27 -3.18 -15.19 13.57
C ILE A 27 -2.95 -16.09 14.79
N ASP A 28 -2.56 -17.33 14.55
CA ASP A 28 -2.14 -18.29 15.57
C ASP A 28 -0.60 -18.38 15.50
N PRO A 29 0.14 -17.98 16.56
CA PRO A 29 1.60 -18.05 16.61
C PRO A 29 2.17 -19.47 16.45
N ASP A 30 1.37 -20.51 16.75
CA ASP A 30 1.83 -21.90 16.81
C ASP A 30 1.48 -22.72 15.55
N CYS A 31 0.81 -22.12 14.56
CA CYS A 31 0.29 -22.85 13.41
C CYS A 31 1.11 -22.57 12.13
N HIS A 32 1.71 -23.62 11.55
CA HIS A 32 2.40 -23.54 10.26
C HIS A 32 1.48 -22.99 9.16
N HIS A 33 1.82 -21.82 8.62
CA HIS A 33 1.02 -21.14 7.61
C HIS A 33 1.16 -21.84 6.25
N THR A 34 0.05 -22.32 5.68
CA THR A 34 0.02 -22.78 4.28
C THR A 34 0.17 -21.55 3.38
N GLN A 35 1.14 -21.55 2.46
CA GLN A 35 1.30 -20.51 1.43
C GLN A 35 0.09 -20.46 0.48
N LEU A 36 -1.00 -19.84 0.93
CA LEU A 36 -2.23 -19.64 0.18
C LEU A 36 -2.40 -18.14 -0.07
N GLY A 37 -2.08 -17.71 -1.29
CA GLY A 37 -2.01 -16.33 -1.71
C GLY A 37 -1.76 -16.22 -3.22
N ASN A 38 -2.30 -15.20 -3.89
CA ASN A 38 -1.85 -14.86 -5.24
C ASN A 38 -0.48 -14.22 -5.11
N VAL A 39 0.56 -15.03 -5.32
CA VAL A 39 1.98 -14.65 -5.14
C VAL A 39 2.37 -13.35 -5.84
N LYS A 40 1.64 -12.95 -6.88
CA LYS A 40 1.89 -11.70 -7.62
C LYS A 40 1.63 -10.45 -6.79
N PHE A 41 0.73 -10.52 -5.81
CA PHE A 41 0.34 -9.40 -4.96
C PHE A 41 1.07 -9.39 -3.61
N MET A 42 1.95 -10.37 -3.38
CA MET A 42 2.60 -10.58 -2.09
C MET A 42 3.93 -9.83 -2.04
N PRO A 43 4.23 -9.15 -0.91
CA PRO A 43 5.51 -8.50 -0.71
C PRO A 43 6.65 -9.52 -0.51
N PRO A 44 7.92 -9.12 -0.64
CA PRO A 44 9.05 -10.05 -0.65
C PRO A 44 9.22 -10.85 0.67
N GLU A 45 8.80 -10.31 1.81
CA GLU A 45 8.88 -11.01 3.10
C GLU A 45 7.89 -12.18 3.23
N PHE A 46 6.84 -12.24 2.40
CA PHE A 46 5.89 -13.37 2.36
C PHE A 46 6.60 -14.71 2.11
N PHE A 47 7.67 -14.70 1.31
CA PHE A 47 8.44 -15.90 0.94
C PHE A 47 9.40 -16.38 2.04
N HIS A 48 9.44 -15.68 3.18
CA HIS A 48 10.29 -15.99 4.33
C HIS A 48 9.46 -16.38 5.58
N ASP A 49 8.23 -16.86 5.37
CA ASP A 49 7.27 -17.29 6.40
C ASP A 49 6.91 -16.23 7.46
N LYS A 50 7.07 -14.94 7.14
CA LYS A 50 6.68 -13.83 8.02
C LYS A 50 5.28 -13.32 7.65
N TYR A 51 4.27 -13.85 8.36
CA TYR A 51 2.88 -13.47 8.18
C TYR A 51 2.45 -12.45 9.25
N ASN A 52 2.18 -11.21 8.84
CA ASN A 52 1.62 -10.18 9.70
C ASN A 52 0.56 -9.35 8.95
N GLU A 53 -0.12 -8.46 9.66
CA GLU A 53 -1.11 -7.54 9.11
C GLU A 53 -0.52 -6.53 8.11
N LYS A 54 0.81 -6.34 8.11
CA LYS A 54 1.49 -5.46 7.16
C LYS A 54 1.51 -6.02 5.74
N LEU A 55 1.30 -7.33 5.56
CA LEU A 55 1.07 -7.93 4.24
C LEU A 55 -0.17 -7.33 3.57
N ASP A 56 -1.27 -7.18 4.32
CA ASP A 56 -2.50 -6.59 3.80
C ASP A 56 -2.35 -5.13 3.42
N ILE A 57 -1.57 -4.39 4.21
CA ILE A 57 -1.29 -2.98 3.94
C ILE A 57 -0.55 -2.85 2.61
N PHE A 58 0.40 -3.74 2.35
CA PHE A 58 1.12 -3.76 1.09
C PHE A 58 0.19 -4.06 -0.08
N THR A 59 -0.59 -5.14 0.02
CA THR A 59 -1.50 -5.53 -1.05
C THR A 59 -2.59 -4.48 -1.28
N PHE A 60 -3.08 -3.85 -0.21
CA PHE A 60 -3.99 -2.69 -0.30
C PHE A 60 -3.36 -1.54 -1.08
N GLY A 61 -2.10 -1.18 -0.79
CA GLY A 61 -1.38 -0.13 -1.53
C GLY A 61 -1.23 -0.45 -3.02
N LEU A 62 -0.97 -1.71 -3.34
CA LEU A 62 -0.86 -2.19 -4.72
C LEU A 62 -2.20 -2.08 -5.44
N THR A 63 -3.28 -2.58 -4.84
CA THR A 63 -4.65 -2.46 -5.36
C THR A 63 -5.07 -1.00 -5.54
N LEU A 64 -4.71 -0.13 -4.59
CA LEU A 64 -5.01 1.30 -4.67
C LEU A 64 -4.31 1.96 -5.86
N ASN A 65 -3.06 1.57 -6.13
CA ASN A 65 -2.34 2.05 -7.31
C ASN A 65 -2.99 1.56 -8.61
N GLU A 66 -3.34 0.27 -8.70
CA GLU A 66 -4.01 -0.29 -9.88
C GLU A 66 -5.37 0.37 -10.12
N LEU A 67 -6.11 0.68 -9.05
CA LEU A 67 -7.42 1.35 -9.13
C LEU A 67 -7.32 2.74 -9.80
N PHE A 68 -6.34 3.56 -9.41
CA PHE A 68 -6.20 4.91 -9.94
C PHE A 68 -5.42 5.02 -11.24
N THR A 69 -4.70 3.96 -11.60
CA THR A 69 -3.94 3.91 -12.86
C THR A 69 -4.62 3.10 -13.94
N GLU A 70 -5.61 2.28 -13.57
CA GLU A 70 -6.25 1.25 -14.40
C GLU A 70 -5.22 0.35 -15.08
N THR A 71 -4.04 0.21 -14.46
CA THR A 71 -2.87 -0.47 -15.03
C THR A 71 -2.36 -1.50 -14.04
N SER A 72 -2.25 -2.75 -14.49
CA SER A 72 -1.73 -3.83 -13.66
C SER A 72 -0.22 -3.73 -13.45
N HIS A 73 0.24 -4.20 -12.29
CA HIS A 73 1.66 -4.34 -11.98
C HIS A 73 2.28 -5.58 -12.66
N ASP A 74 3.61 -5.59 -12.74
CA ASP A 74 4.40 -6.75 -13.13
C ASP A 74 4.96 -7.46 -11.90
N PHE A 75 5.06 -8.79 -11.99
CA PHE A 75 5.70 -9.62 -10.98
C PHE A 75 6.86 -10.39 -11.60
N ILE A 76 8.07 -10.11 -11.10
CA ILE A 76 9.31 -10.77 -11.52
C ILE A 76 9.54 -11.95 -10.57
N PHE A 77 9.11 -13.14 -10.99
CA PHE A 77 9.17 -14.37 -10.19
C PHE A 77 10.56 -14.68 -9.66
N SER A 78 11.61 -14.52 -10.47
CA SER A 78 12.99 -14.82 -10.08
C SER A 78 13.53 -13.96 -8.94
N GLN A 79 12.94 -12.78 -8.72
CA GLN A 79 13.37 -11.81 -7.72
C GLN A 79 12.33 -11.63 -6.60
N HIS A 80 11.18 -12.31 -6.68
CA HIS A 80 10.02 -12.05 -5.82
C HIS A 80 9.68 -10.57 -5.72
N LYS A 81 9.75 -9.86 -6.86
CA LYS A 81 9.70 -8.40 -6.91
C LYS A 81 8.50 -7.92 -7.73
N ILE A 82 7.81 -6.95 -7.17
CA ILE A 82 6.71 -6.24 -7.83
C ILE A 82 7.26 -4.96 -8.47
N GLN A 83 6.85 -4.71 -9.71
CA GLN A 83 7.18 -3.51 -10.46
C GLN A 83 5.91 -2.82 -10.94
N LEU A 84 5.71 -1.57 -10.51
CA LEU A 84 4.62 -0.75 -10.99
C LEU A 84 4.93 -0.25 -12.40
N ARG A 85 4.00 -0.44 -13.35
CA ARG A 85 4.11 0.15 -14.69
C ARG A 85 3.77 1.63 -14.71
N LYS A 86 2.83 2.04 -13.86
CA LYS A 86 2.35 3.41 -13.72
C LYS A 86 2.13 3.72 -12.24
N GLN A 87 2.46 4.95 -11.86
CA GLN A 87 2.23 5.46 -10.52
C GLN A 87 0.92 6.24 -10.48
N SER A 88 0.15 6.05 -9.41
CA SER A 88 -1.08 6.80 -9.19
C SER A 88 -0.81 8.32 -9.13
N PRO A 89 -1.63 9.15 -9.81
CA PRO A 89 -1.52 10.61 -9.76
C PRO A 89 -2.00 11.19 -8.42
N ILE A 90 -2.67 10.38 -7.59
CA ILE A 90 -3.18 10.76 -6.27
C ILE A 90 -2.75 9.74 -5.23
N PHE A 91 -2.71 10.15 -3.97
CA PHE A 91 -2.26 9.33 -2.85
C PHE A 91 -0.85 8.74 -3.03
N THR A 92 0.00 9.38 -3.83
CA THR A 92 1.34 8.89 -4.20
C THR A 92 2.20 8.55 -2.97
N GLU A 93 2.18 9.40 -1.94
CA GLU A 93 2.91 9.18 -0.69
C GLU A 93 2.33 8.01 0.12
N LEU A 94 1.00 7.95 0.25
CA LEU A 94 0.33 6.86 0.97
C LEU A 94 0.65 5.51 0.32
N ILE A 95 0.50 5.43 -1.02
CA ILE A 95 0.81 4.23 -1.81
C ILE A 95 2.28 3.85 -1.65
N ALA A 96 3.20 4.82 -1.73
CA ALA A 96 4.62 4.54 -1.55
C ALA A 96 4.95 3.97 -0.17
N ARG A 97 4.31 4.48 0.90
CA ARG A 97 4.48 3.95 2.25
C ARG A 97 3.87 2.56 2.41
N CYS A 98 2.69 2.30 1.84
CA CYS A 98 2.11 0.96 1.82
C CYS A 98 3.02 -0.05 1.11
N LEU A 99 3.68 0.36 0.02
CA LEU A 99 4.58 -0.48 -0.77
C LEU A 99 6.04 -0.51 -0.25
N ALA A 100 6.29 -0.03 0.96
CA ALA A 100 7.63 -0.06 1.54
C ALA A 100 8.14 -1.49 1.73
N ASN A 101 9.42 -1.72 1.36
CA ASN A 101 10.07 -3.03 1.55
C ASN A 101 10.18 -3.41 3.04
N ASN A 102 10.36 -2.43 3.92
CA ASN A 102 10.32 -2.65 5.36
C ASN A 102 8.84 -2.59 5.83
N PRO A 103 8.27 -3.69 6.38
CA PRO A 103 6.91 -3.73 6.89
C PRO A 103 6.61 -2.68 7.96
N GLU A 104 7.61 -2.30 8.77
CA GLU A 104 7.45 -1.31 9.84
C GLU A 104 7.23 0.10 9.29
N CYS A 105 7.77 0.41 8.11
CA CYS A 105 7.54 1.70 7.45
C CYS A 105 6.10 1.85 6.91
N ARG A 106 5.35 0.76 6.82
CA ARG A 106 3.99 0.77 6.26
C ARG A 106 3.01 1.34 7.29
N PRO A 107 2.02 2.14 6.85
CA PRO A 107 1.01 2.70 7.74
C PRO A 107 0.17 1.60 8.41
N THR A 108 -0.55 1.98 9.46
CA THR A 108 -1.60 1.11 10.03
C THR A 108 -2.89 1.24 9.24
N ALA A 109 -3.81 0.26 9.36
CA ALA A 109 -5.14 0.37 8.76
C ALA A 109 -5.90 1.61 9.27
N ILE A 110 -5.72 1.98 10.55
CA ILE A 110 -6.31 3.18 11.16
C ILE A 110 -5.78 4.46 10.49
N GLU A 111 -4.48 4.50 10.20
CA GLU A 111 -3.88 5.64 9.52
C GLU A 111 -4.39 5.78 8.07
N ILE A 112 -4.53 4.66 7.36
CA ILE A 112 -5.14 4.64 6.01
C ILE A 112 -6.58 5.15 6.08
N GLU A 113 -7.39 4.63 7.00
CA GLU A 113 -8.78 5.05 7.18
C GLU A 113 -8.87 6.55 7.46
N LYS A 114 -8.07 7.07 8.40
CA LYS A 114 -8.03 8.50 8.72
C LYS A 114 -7.58 9.34 7.54
N THR A 115 -6.62 8.86 6.77
CA THR A 115 -6.18 9.51 5.52
C THR A 115 -7.36 9.60 4.56
N LEU A 116 -8.01 8.49 4.22
CA LEU A 116 -9.10 8.49 3.25
C LEU A 116 -10.30 9.33 3.72
N THR A 117 -10.65 9.25 5.00
CA THR A 117 -11.72 10.05 5.62
C THR A 117 -11.41 11.55 5.57
N LEU A 118 -10.15 11.95 5.77
CA LEU A 118 -9.73 13.35 5.66
C LEU A 118 -9.97 13.91 4.25
N TYR A 119 -9.64 13.14 3.20
CA TYR A 119 -9.88 13.57 1.82
C TYR A 119 -11.36 13.53 1.44
N ASP A 120 -12.14 12.53 1.89
CA ASP A 120 -13.59 12.49 1.66
C ASP A 120 -14.29 13.68 2.32
N HIS A 121 -13.97 13.99 3.59
CA HIS A 121 -14.51 15.17 4.27
C HIS A 121 -14.06 16.48 3.61
N GLY A 122 -12.78 16.57 3.24
CA GLY A 122 -12.24 17.73 2.52
C GLY A 122 -12.96 17.96 1.19
N PHE A 123 -13.22 16.90 0.42
CA PHE A 123 -13.89 16.99 -0.87
C PHE A 123 -15.38 17.31 -0.73
N ARG A 124 -16.05 16.73 0.28
CA ARG A 124 -17.46 17.04 0.58
C ARG A 124 -17.66 18.52 0.89
N ASN A 125 -16.73 19.12 1.62
CA ASN A 125 -16.77 20.54 1.98
C ASN A 125 -16.09 21.45 0.94
N TYR A 126 -15.57 20.89 -0.15
CA TYR A 126 -14.92 21.69 -1.18
C TYR A 126 -15.98 22.44 -1.99
N THR A 127 -15.73 23.73 -2.15
CA THR A 127 -16.64 24.65 -2.80
C THR A 127 -16.15 24.99 -4.20
N ILE A 128 -17.05 24.93 -5.19
CA ILE A 128 -16.76 25.38 -6.55
C ILE A 128 -17.44 26.72 -6.79
N LYS A 129 -16.69 27.71 -7.30
CA LYS A 129 -17.24 28.95 -7.85
C LYS A 129 -17.61 28.73 -9.31
N MET A 130 -18.90 28.80 -9.63
CA MET A 130 -19.38 28.76 -11.02
C MET A 130 -19.26 30.15 -11.65
N SER A 131 -18.89 30.22 -12.93
CA SER A 131 -18.55 31.49 -13.61
C SER A 131 -19.70 32.51 -13.66
N ASN A 132 -20.95 32.08 -13.43
CA ASN A 132 -22.13 32.89 -13.72
C ASN A 132 -23.07 33.13 -12.52
N LYS A 133 -22.68 32.78 -11.27
CA LYS A 133 -23.43 33.14 -10.04
C LYS A 133 -22.56 32.98 -8.80
N LEU A 134 -22.80 33.83 -7.80
CA LEU A 134 -22.15 33.87 -6.46
C LEU A 134 -22.42 32.64 -5.58
N ASP A 135 -22.95 31.55 -6.14
CA ASP A 135 -23.37 30.39 -5.37
C ASP A 135 -22.19 29.42 -5.21
N GLU A 136 -21.64 29.41 -4.00
CA GLU A 136 -20.64 28.46 -3.54
C GLU A 136 -21.25 27.05 -3.45
N ILE A 137 -20.84 26.14 -4.33
CA ILE A 137 -21.43 24.79 -4.44
C ILE A 137 -20.71 23.76 -3.56
N VAL A 138 -21.43 23.15 -2.62
CA VAL A 138 -21.00 21.94 -1.87
C VAL A 138 -21.19 20.69 -2.75
N ILE A 139 -20.09 20.06 -3.14
CA ILE A 139 -20.02 19.17 -4.31
C ILE A 139 -20.91 17.93 -4.24
N LYS A 140 -20.93 17.19 -3.13
CA LYS A 140 -21.49 15.82 -3.12
C LYS A 140 -23.02 15.78 -3.26
N HIS A 141 -23.72 16.86 -2.88
CA HIS A 141 -25.18 16.92 -2.89
C HIS A 141 -25.76 17.93 -3.87
N HIS A 142 -24.92 18.64 -4.62
CA HIS A 142 -25.42 19.65 -5.54
C HIS A 142 -25.86 19.01 -6.87
N PRO A 143 -27.10 19.24 -7.33
CA PRO A 143 -27.62 18.67 -8.56
C PRO A 143 -26.72 18.91 -9.77
N ALA A 144 -26.12 20.12 -9.85
CA ALA A 144 -25.23 20.49 -10.95
C ALA A 144 -23.92 19.70 -10.99
N TYR A 145 -23.42 19.15 -9.87
CA TYR A 145 -22.25 18.27 -9.87
C TYR A 145 -22.63 16.83 -10.22
N MET A 146 -23.76 16.35 -9.69
CA MET A 146 -24.28 15.00 -9.97
C MET A 146 -24.53 14.78 -11.47
N SER A 147 -25.02 15.81 -12.17
CA SER A 147 -25.29 15.76 -13.61
C SER A 147 -24.05 15.88 -14.51
N LEU A 148 -22.84 16.12 -13.95
CA LEU A 148 -21.63 16.24 -14.76
C LEU A 148 -21.17 14.88 -15.30
N ALA A 149 -20.61 14.90 -16.50
CA ALA A 149 -19.85 13.78 -17.06
C ALA A 149 -18.62 13.44 -16.20
N THR A 150 -18.17 12.19 -16.25
CA THR A 150 -17.00 11.69 -15.51
C THR A 150 -15.75 12.54 -15.73
N GLU A 151 -15.48 12.95 -16.97
CA GLU A 151 -14.36 13.83 -17.33
C GLU A 151 -14.35 15.15 -16.53
N ALA A 152 -15.53 15.79 -16.41
CA ALA A 152 -15.67 17.05 -15.70
C ALA A 152 -15.57 16.85 -14.18
N LYS A 153 -16.13 15.76 -13.65
CA LYS A 153 -15.98 15.35 -12.24
C LYS A 153 -14.51 15.12 -11.89
N ASN A 154 -13.76 14.45 -12.77
CA ASN A 154 -12.33 14.20 -12.61
C ASN A 154 -11.55 15.52 -12.56
N LYS A 155 -11.80 16.46 -13.49
CA LYS A 155 -11.14 17.78 -13.49
C LYS A 155 -11.36 18.55 -12.19
N ILE A 156 -12.60 18.54 -11.68
CA ILE A 156 -12.95 19.16 -10.40
C ILE A 156 -12.18 18.49 -9.25
N PHE A 157 -12.18 17.16 -9.21
CA PHE A 157 -11.49 16.40 -8.16
C PHE A 157 -9.98 16.64 -8.18
N PHE A 158 -9.34 16.63 -9.35
CA PHE A 158 -7.90 16.92 -9.45
C PHE A 158 -7.56 18.34 -9.01
N LYS A 159 -8.42 19.32 -9.32
CA LYS A 159 -8.25 20.70 -8.84
C LYS A 159 -8.37 20.79 -7.32
N PHE A 160 -9.37 20.13 -6.74
CA PHE A 160 -9.49 19.99 -5.29
C PHE A 160 -8.23 19.36 -4.68
N TYR A 161 -7.83 18.20 -5.22
CA TYR A 161 -6.73 17.41 -4.70
C TYR A 161 -5.44 18.23 -4.69
N ALA A 162 -5.12 18.91 -5.80
CA ALA A 162 -3.93 19.76 -5.90
C ALA A 162 -3.90 20.89 -4.86
N LEU A 163 -5.05 21.44 -4.49
CA LEU A 163 -5.15 22.50 -3.48
C LEU A 163 -5.13 21.96 -2.04
N PHE A 164 -5.75 20.80 -1.80
CA PHE A 164 -5.96 20.24 -0.47
C PHE A 164 -4.80 19.35 0.01
N ASP A 165 -4.18 18.61 -0.91
CA ASP A 165 -3.15 17.59 -0.62
C ASP A 165 -1.96 18.12 0.20
N PRO A 166 -1.37 19.30 -0.07
CA PRO A 166 -0.25 19.80 0.73
C PRO A 166 -0.62 20.00 2.21
N LYS A 167 -1.80 20.57 2.47
CA LYS A 167 -2.30 20.80 3.83
C LYS A 167 -2.66 19.48 4.52
N ALA A 168 -3.28 18.55 3.79
CA ALA A 168 -3.63 17.23 4.30
C ALA A 168 -2.38 16.45 4.71
N LYS A 169 -1.34 16.43 3.86
CA LYS A 169 -0.05 15.78 4.16
C LYS A 169 0.60 16.32 5.42
N GLN A 170 0.63 17.65 5.58
CA GLN A 170 1.18 18.26 6.79
C GLN A 170 0.43 17.81 8.05
N ALA A 171 -0.91 17.79 8.02
CA ALA A 171 -1.72 17.33 9.15
C ALA A 171 -1.51 15.84 9.45
N LEU A 172 -1.40 15.02 8.39
CA LEU A 172 -1.17 13.57 8.53
C LEU A 172 0.22 13.27 9.08
N GLN A 173 1.26 13.96 8.63
CA GLN A 173 2.62 13.79 9.17
C GLN A 173 2.72 14.21 10.64
N GLN A 174 1.93 15.19 11.07
CA GLN A 174 1.84 15.57 12.48
C GLN A 174 1.10 14.52 13.32
N ALA A 175 0.01 13.96 12.80
CA ALA A 175 -0.78 12.94 13.49
C ALA A 175 -0.12 11.55 13.48
N PHE A 176 0.63 11.25 12.43
CA PHE A 176 1.30 9.98 12.16
C PHE A 176 2.74 10.27 11.69
N PRO A 177 3.63 10.63 12.62
CA PRO A 177 5.02 10.89 12.26
C PRO A 177 5.65 9.61 11.67
N PRO A 178 6.35 9.72 10.51
CA PRO A 178 7.01 8.58 9.93
C PRO A 178 8.05 8.01 10.90
N ILE A 179 8.08 6.69 11.02
CA ILE A 179 9.07 6.00 11.85
C ILE A 179 10.46 6.34 11.30
N SER A 180 11.25 7.07 12.09
CA SER A 180 12.63 7.38 11.80
C SER A 180 13.48 6.13 12.02
N ILE A 181 13.62 5.31 10.98
CA ILE A 181 14.60 4.23 11.00
C ILE A 181 15.97 4.89 10.91
N GLN A 182 16.64 5.02 12.05
CA GLN A 182 18.07 5.32 12.06
C GLN A 182 18.76 4.28 11.18
N ASN A 183 19.52 4.77 10.18
CA ASN A 183 20.23 3.98 9.19
C ASN A 183 21.01 2.83 9.83
N ASP A 184 20.45 1.63 9.85
CA ASP A 184 21.18 0.44 10.28
C ASP A 184 21.86 -0.21 9.08
N GLN A 185 22.86 0.51 8.54
CA GLN A 185 23.84 -0.03 7.59
C GLN A 185 24.72 -1.14 8.20
N ARG A 186 24.50 -1.54 9.46
CA ARG A 186 25.26 -2.62 10.12
C ARG A 186 24.69 -4.02 9.89
N SER A 187 23.39 -4.16 9.64
CA SER A 187 22.76 -5.50 9.55
C SER A 187 23.12 -6.28 8.27
N HIS A 188 23.40 -5.61 7.15
CA HIS A 188 23.76 -6.28 5.89
C HIS A 188 25.20 -6.79 5.84
N SER A 189 26.14 -6.09 6.49
CA SER A 189 27.55 -6.50 6.54
C SER A 189 27.78 -7.65 7.53
N ASP A 190 27.05 -7.67 8.65
CA ASP A 190 27.17 -8.72 9.66
C ASP A 190 26.58 -10.05 9.19
N THR A 191 25.48 -10.02 8.44
CA THR A 191 24.86 -11.24 7.89
C THR A 191 25.75 -11.88 6.81
N GLN A 192 26.42 -11.06 5.98
CA GLN A 192 27.39 -11.54 4.98
C GLN A 192 28.68 -12.06 5.63
N ARG A 193 29.20 -11.38 6.66
CA ARG A 193 30.37 -11.85 7.43
C ARG A 193 30.10 -13.17 8.15
N GLN A 194 28.93 -13.34 8.77
CA GLN A 194 28.56 -14.60 9.43
C GLN A 194 28.29 -15.75 8.44
N GLN A 195 27.79 -15.47 7.24
CA GLN A 195 27.66 -16.50 6.19
C GLN A 195 29.01 -16.88 5.59
N GLN A 196 29.94 -15.93 5.45
CA GLN A 196 31.29 -16.19 4.96
C GLN A 196 32.14 -16.94 5.99
N GLN A 197 32.06 -16.57 7.28
CA GLN A 197 32.72 -17.30 8.37
C GLN A 197 32.20 -18.74 8.51
N ARG A 198 30.87 -18.96 8.41
CA ARG A 198 30.32 -20.32 8.40
C ARG A 198 30.76 -21.14 7.19
N ARG A 199 30.89 -20.54 6.00
CA ARG A 199 31.42 -21.23 4.81
C ARG A 199 32.90 -21.58 4.95
N GLU A 200 33.71 -20.72 5.58
CA GLU A 200 35.12 -20.97 5.84
C GLU A 200 35.35 -22.04 6.93
N GLU A 201 34.51 -22.08 7.96
CA GLU A 201 34.52 -23.14 8.98
C GLU A 201 34.13 -24.50 8.43
N VAL A 202 33.10 -24.57 7.57
CA VAL A 202 32.70 -25.81 6.89
C VAL A 202 33.80 -26.32 5.96
N ASN A 203 34.48 -25.43 5.21
CA ASN A 203 35.64 -25.82 4.40
C ASN A 203 36.86 -26.26 5.23
N ARG A 204 37.09 -25.66 6.41
CA ARG A 204 38.13 -26.12 7.34
C ARG A 204 37.82 -27.47 7.97
N MET A 205 36.54 -27.77 8.25
CA MET A 205 36.12 -29.08 8.76
C MET A 205 36.16 -30.16 7.68
N GLY A 206 35.83 -29.84 6.42
CA GLY A 206 35.93 -30.75 5.28
C GLY A 206 37.37 -31.20 4.99
N ASN A 207 38.36 -30.32 5.17
CA ASN A 207 39.78 -30.65 4.94
C ASN A 207 40.47 -31.41 6.08
N ARG A 208 39.81 -31.62 7.23
CA ARG A 208 40.35 -32.48 8.32
C ARG A 208 39.87 -33.93 8.24
N CYS A 209 38.89 -34.25 7.40
CA CYS A 209 38.40 -35.62 7.22
C CYS A 209 39.12 -36.40 6.09
N PHE A 210 40.15 -35.84 5.46
CA PHE A 210 40.87 -36.50 4.34
C PHE A 210 42.39 -36.64 4.53
N VAL A 211 42.90 -36.48 5.76
CA VAL A 211 44.27 -36.84 6.10
C VAL A 211 44.30 -37.55 7.45
N GLN A 212 43.93 -38.84 7.44
CA GLN A 212 44.47 -39.88 8.32
C GLN A 212 44.16 -41.25 7.73
#